data_AF-A0A8J2T6H0-F1
#
_entry.id   AF-A0A8J2T6H0-F1
#
_cell.length_a   1.000
_cell.length_b   1.000
_cell.length_c   1.000
_cell.angle_alpha   90.00
_cell.angle_beta   90.00
_cell.angle_gamma   90.00
#
_symmetry.space_group_name_H-M   'P 1'
#
loop_
_entity.id
_entity.type
_entity.pdbx_description
1 polymer ?
#
loop_
_entity_poly.entity_id
_entity_poly.type
_entity_poly.pdbx_seq_one_letter_code
_entity_poly.pdbx_strand_id
1 'polypeptide(L)'
;MDQSTLTFLVTIIVGFVLLKWFTQSDQHPSAQALAGQQTTNNVNRQSQQISSTRQRTARRRRAVTPDMIEVVHSLAPHLHEEQIRYSLQQTGSVEESVERFLRGDEFPFPPGYRAPAAGTQQQQAGPIDPRKKNNIKPDNLLKKFNVDPNEDLSGQDPQEMDLEQRKKLLVWQARKKMEKRLEKDIALQALVENS
;
A
#
# COMPACT_ATOMS: atom_id res chain seq x y z
N MET A 1 11.01 51.57 -29.95
CA MET A 1 10.77 51.24 -28.53
C MET A 1 12.07 50.71 -27.97
N ASP A 2 12.60 51.37 -26.95
CA ASP A 2 13.91 51.02 -26.40
C ASP A 2 13.82 49.71 -25.62
N GLN A 3 14.88 48.89 -25.66
CA GLN A 3 14.95 47.60 -24.96
C GLN A 3 14.57 47.72 -23.47
N SER A 4 14.94 48.83 -22.83
CA SER A 4 14.60 49.13 -21.43
C SER A 4 13.10 49.36 -21.19
N THR A 5 12.39 49.93 -22.16
CA THR A 5 10.94 50.15 -22.08
C THR A 5 10.18 48.84 -22.28
N LEU A 6 10.70 47.95 -23.15
CA LEU A 6 10.13 46.62 -23.37
C LEU A 6 10.27 45.73 -22.13
N THR A 7 11.45 45.70 -21.50
CA THR A 7 11.68 44.88 -20.30
C THR A 7 10.86 45.36 -19.11
N PHE A 8 10.70 46.68 -18.94
CA PHE A 8 9.84 47.26 -17.89
C PHE A 8 8.36 46.89 -18.07
N LEU A 9 7.85 46.88 -19.30
CA LEU A 9 6.45 46.46 -19.56
C LEU A 9 6.26 44.96 -19.30
N VAL A 10 7.21 44.12 -19.71
CA VAL A 10 7.14 42.67 -19.48
C VAL A 10 7.17 42.34 -17.99
N THR A 11 8.03 42.98 -17.20
CA THR A 11 8.09 42.73 -15.75
C THR A 11 6.82 43.13 -15.03
N ILE A 12 6.16 44.23 -15.42
CA ILE A 12 4.84 44.61 -14.89
C ILE A 12 3.78 43.57 -15.23
N ILE A 13 3.75 43.07 -16.47
CA ILE A 13 2.78 42.06 -16.89
C ILE A 13 3.00 40.75 -16.11
N VAL A 14 4.24 40.29 -15.98
CA VAL A 14 4.56 39.09 -15.19
C VAL A 14 4.21 39.28 -13.72
N GLY A 15 4.53 40.44 -13.13
CA GLY A 15 4.15 40.77 -11.76
C GLY A 15 2.64 40.78 -11.56
N PHE A 16 1.88 41.32 -12.51
CA PHE A 16 0.42 41.33 -12.48
C PHE A 16 -0.17 39.92 -12.58
N VAL A 17 0.40 39.05 -13.43
CA VAL A 17 -0.02 37.65 -13.55
C VAL A 17 0.26 36.89 -12.25
N LEU A 18 1.43 37.08 -11.63
CA LEU A 18 1.76 36.46 -10.35
C LEU A 18 0.86 36.95 -9.21
N LEU A 19 0.55 38.25 -9.16
CA LEU A 19 -0.36 38.80 -8.15
C LEU A 19 -1.80 38.32 -8.35
N LYS A 20 -2.26 38.25 -9.62
CA LYS A 20 -3.58 37.70 -9.95
C LYS A 20 -3.67 36.22 -9.61
N TRP A 21 -2.61 35.44 -9.87
CA TRP A 21 -2.58 34.02 -9.54
C TRP A 21 -2.53 33.79 -8.02
N PHE A 22 -1.80 34.62 -7.28
CA PHE A 22 -1.71 34.55 -5.82
C PHE A 22 -3.02 34.97 -5.13
N THR A 23 -3.69 36.02 -5.61
CA THR A 23 -4.95 36.52 -5.01
C THR A 23 -6.19 35.68 -5.35
N GLN A 24 -6.13 34.82 -6.37
CA GLN A 24 -7.20 33.86 -6.70
C GLN A 24 -7.13 32.57 -5.88
N SER A 25 -6.11 32.37 -5.03
CA SER A 25 -5.90 31.11 -4.31
C SER A 25 -6.72 30.95 -3.02
N ASP A 26 -7.45 31.96 -2.55
CA ASP A 26 -8.16 31.91 -1.26
C ASP A 26 -9.55 32.59 -1.26
N GLN A 27 -10.39 32.32 -2.26
CA GLN A 27 -11.82 32.66 -2.18
C GLN A 27 -12.67 31.40 -2.14
N HIS A 28 -12.66 30.73 -0.98
CA HIS A 28 -13.65 29.71 -0.67
C HIS A 28 -15.03 30.37 -0.44
N PRO A 29 -16.12 29.88 -1.06
CA PRO A 29 -17.49 30.41 -0.86
C PRO A 29 -18.03 30.26 0.57
N SER A 30 -17.31 29.56 1.45
CA SER A 30 -17.64 29.37 2.86
C SER A 30 -17.32 30.58 3.76
N ALA A 31 -16.43 31.49 3.35
CA ALA A 31 -16.10 32.69 4.15
C ALA A 31 -17.12 33.83 4.00
N GLN A 32 -17.91 33.85 2.91
CA GLN A 32 -18.98 34.85 2.71
C GLN A 32 -20.25 34.54 3.50
N ALA A 33 -20.45 33.31 3.97
CA ALA A 33 -21.62 32.94 4.76
C ALA A 33 -21.58 33.46 6.21
N LEU A 34 -20.43 33.97 6.70
CA LEU A 34 -20.28 34.39 8.11
C LEU A 34 -20.37 35.90 8.34
N ALA A 35 -20.56 36.72 7.29
CA ALA A 35 -20.77 38.16 7.43
C ALA A 35 -22.27 38.54 7.50
N GLY A 36 -23.19 37.58 7.43
CA GLY A 36 -24.62 37.85 7.28
C GLY A 36 -25.54 36.92 8.04
N GLN A 37 -25.28 36.64 9.33
CA GLN A 37 -26.29 35.97 10.17
C GLN A 37 -26.08 36.24 11.67
N GLN A 38 -26.38 37.47 12.08
CA GLN A 38 -26.76 37.74 13.46
C GLN A 38 -28.26 37.43 13.59
N THR A 39 -28.60 36.31 14.23
CA THR A 39 -29.90 36.14 14.92
C THR A 39 -29.80 34.98 15.91
N THR A 40 -29.72 35.37 17.18
CA THR A 40 -30.31 34.72 18.36
C THR A 40 -30.36 33.20 18.39
N ASN A 41 -29.56 32.59 19.29
CA ASN A 41 -30.16 31.67 20.26
C ASN A 41 -29.32 31.53 21.53
N ASN A 42 -30.03 31.72 22.63
CA ASN A 42 -29.57 31.88 23.99
C ASN A 42 -29.73 30.53 24.71
N VAL A 43 -28.63 29.85 25.05
CA VAL A 43 -28.66 28.77 26.06
C VAL A 43 -27.38 28.82 26.89
N ASN A 44 -27.56 29.39 28.09
CA ASN A 44 -26.95 29.05 29.37
C ASN A 44 -25.49 28.56 29.37
N ARG A 45 -24.54 29.46 29.65
CA ARG A 45 -23.19 29.10 30.10
C ARG A 45 -22.84 29.84 31.37
N GLN A 46 -22.99 29.13 32.47
CA GLN A 46 -22.45 29.52 33.76
C GLN A 46 -20.93 29.41 33.71
N SER A 47 -20.30 30.55 33.94
CA SER A 47 -18.87 30.77 34.07
C SER A 47 -18.28 29.95 35.22
N GLN A 48 -17.22 29.19 34.96
CA GLN A 48 -16.19 28.91 35.97
C GLN A 48 -14.80 28.86 35.34
N GLN A 49 -13.93 29.65 35.95
CA GLN A 49 -12.64 30.09 35.47
C GLN A 49 -11.57 29.00 35.58
N ILE A 50 -10.89 28.79 34.45
CA ILE A 50 -9.43 28.80 34.27
C ILE A 50 -8.59 28.48 35.54
N SER A 51 -8.09 27.24 35.58
CA SER A 51 -6.78 26.93 36.15
C SER A 51 -5.98 26.22 35.06
N SER A 52 -5.01 26.94 34.52
CA SER A 52 -4.16 26.58 33.39
C SER A 52 -3.10 25.55 33.78
N THR A 53 -3.50 24.28 33.81
CA THR A 53 -2.53 23.19 33.68
C THR A 53 -2.35 22.91 32.19
N ARG A 54 -1.11 23.04 31.67
CA ARG A 54 -0.71 22.64 30.32
C ARG A 54 -0.96 21.13 30.12
N GLN A 55 -2.21 20.76 29.85
CA GLN A 55 -2.53 19.45 29.33
C GLN A 55 -2.27 19.51 27.83
N ARG A 56 -1.18 18.88 27.41
CA ARG A 56 -1.01 18.42 26.03
C ARG A 56 -2.35 17.79 25.63
N THR A 57 -3.04 18.39 24.67
CA THR A 57 -4.25 17.85 24.07
C THR A 57 -3.88 16.53 23.40
N ALA A 58 -3.84 15.46 24.20
CA ALA A 58 -3.84 14.11 23.69
C ALA A 58 -5.16 13.98 22.93
N ARG A 59 -5.09 14.07 21.59
CA ARG A 59 -6.20 13.77 20.69
C ARG A 59 -6.77 12.44 21.15
N ARG A 60 -7.92 12.51 21.82
CA ARG A 60 -8.66 11.35 22.30
C ARG A 60 -9.05 10.60 21.03
N ARG A 61 -8.30 9.55 20.70
CA ARG A 61 -8.60 8.71 19.52
C ARG A 61 -10.05 8.25 19.68
N ARG A 62 -10.91 8.64 18.75
CA ARG A 62 -12.32 8.24 18.80
C ARG A 62 -12.41 6.73 18.68
N ALA A 63 -13.34 6.14 19.42
CA ALA A 63 -13.64 4.72 19.28
C ALA A 63 -14.27 4.51 17.90
N VAL A 64 -13.67 3.62 17.11
CA VAL A 64 -14.18 3.22 15.80
C VAL A 64 -14.99 1.95 15.98
N THR A 65 -16.25 1.96 15.52
CA THR A 65 -17.11 0.78 15.54
C THR A 65 -16.87 -0.08 14.29
N PRO A 66 -17.14 -1.39 14.35
CA PRO A 66 -17.04 -2.27 13.17
C PRO A 66 -17.92 -1.81 12.01
N ASP A 67 -19.12 -1.32 12.30
CA ASP A 67 -20.08 -0.80 11.31
C ASP A 67 -19.50 0.37 10.49
N MET A 68 -18.77 1.28 11.15
CA MET A 68 -18.08 2.37 10.44
C MET A 68 -17.03 1.85 9.44
N ILE A 69 -16.35 0.74 9.78
CA ILE A 69 -15.34 0.13 8.89
C ILE A 69 -16.03 -0.52 7.69
N GLU A 70 -17.13 -1.24 7.93
CA GLU A 70 -17.90 -1.93 6.90
C GLU A 70 -18.45 -0.96 5.84
N VAL A 71 -19.02 0.17 6.28
CA VAL A 71 -19.52 1.20 5.36
C VAL A 71 -18.40 1.74 4.46
N VAL A 72 -17.23 2.07 5.03
CA VAL A 72 -16.08 2.53 4.21
C VAL A 72 -15.58 1.41 3.30
N HIS A 73 -15.52 0.17 3.79
CA HIS A 73 -15.01 -0.96 3.01
C HIS A 73 -15.92 -1.31 1.83
N SER A 74 -17.24 -1.12 1.97
CA SER A 74 -18.20 -1.31 0.87
C SER A 74 -17.93 -0.38 -0.33
N LEU A 75 -17.41 0.82 -0.07
CA LEU A 75 -17.05 1.82 -1.08
C LEU A 75 -15.58 1.69 -1.52
N ALA A 76 -14.72 1.19 -0.64
CA ALA A 76 -13.28 1.03 -0.84
C ALA A 76 -12.82 -0.41 -0.61
N PRO A 77 -13.18 -1.37 -1.48
CA PRO A 77 -12.92 -2.80 -1.26
C PRO A 77 -11.44 -3.18 -1.34
N HIS A 78 -10.60 -2.33 -1.93
CA HIS A 78 -9.16 -2.57 -2.05
C HIS A 78 -8.35 -2.04 -0.85
N LEU A 79 -8.96 -1.26 0.04
CA LEU A 79 -8.31 -0.81 1.25
C LEU A 79 -8.38 -1.89 2.33
N HIS A 80 -7.29 -2.04 3.07
CA HIS A 80 -7.25 -2.97 4.19
C HIS A 80 -8.04 -2.42 5.39
N GLU A 81 -8.70 -3.32 6.14
CA GLU A 81 -9.50 -2.94 7.32
C GLU A 81 -8.70 -2.11 8.33
N GLU A 82 -7.42 -2.42 8.54
CA GLU A 82 -6.57 -1.65 9.47
C GLU A 82 -6.25 -0.24 8.96
N GLN A 83 -6.15 -0.04 7.64
CA GLN A 83 -5.98 1.29 7.06
C GLN A 83 -7.26 2.12 7.22
N ILE A 84 -8.42 1.49 6.96
CA ILE A 84 -9.73 2.11 7.15
C ILE A 84 -9.93 2.49 8.62
N ARG A 85 -9.67 1.54 9.54
CA ARG A 85 -9.75 1.75 10.98
C ARG A 85 -8.85 2.90 11.42
N TYR A 86 -7.63 2.97 10.90
CA TYR A 86 -6.71 4.06 11.23
C TYR A 86 -7.19 5.41 10.69
N SER A 87 -7.67 5.47 9.44
CA SER A 87 -8.24 6.69 8.85
C SER A 87 -9.45 7.18 9.66
N LEU A 88 -10.37 6.28 10.02
CA LEU A 88 -11.53 6.58 10.86
C LEU A 88 -11.14 7.08 12.27
N GLN A 89 -10.04 6.60 12.84
CA GLN A 89 -9.51 7.13 14.10
C GLN A 89 -8.95 8.55 13.96
N GLN A 90 -8.45 8.92 12.78
CA GLN A 90 -7.88 10.23 12.49
C GLN A 90 -8.96 11.27 12.13
N THR A 91 -9.87 10.92 11.22
CA THR A 91 -10.95 11.78 10.72
C THR A 91 -12.09 11.86 11.73
N GLY A 92 -12.42 10.73 12.37
CA GLY A 92 -13.51 10.63 13.33
C GLY A 92 -14.91 10.59 12.72
N SER A 93 -15.02 10.44 11.40
CA SER A 93 -16.26 10.35 10.63
C SER A 93 -16.07 9.43 9.41
N VAL A 94 -17.13 8.71 9.06
CA VAL A 94 -17.18 7.84 7.88
C VAL A 94 -17.17 8.70 6.63
N GLU A 95 -17.99 9.75 6.60
CA GLU A 95 -18.15 10.64 5.45
C GLU A 95 -16.80 11.24 5.04
N GLU A 96 -16.06 11.81 5.99
CA GLU A 96 -14.74 12.40 5.72
C GLU A 96 -13.74 11.34 5.21
N SER A 97 -13.79 10.12 5.75
CA SER A 97 -12.91 9.04 5.31
C SER A 97 -13.25 8.60 3.88
N VAL A 98 -14.53 8.53 3.53
CA VAL A 98 -15.00 8.23 2.17
C VAL A 98 -14.62 9.35 1.21
N GLU A 99 -14.80 10.62 1.59
CA GLU A 99 -14.42 11.76 0.75
C GLU A 99 -12.93 11.78 0.44
N ARG A 100 -12.08 11.52 1.44
CA ARG A 100 -10.63 11.38 1.25
C ARG A 100 -10.29 10.25 0.29
N PHE A 101 -10.98 9.11 0.41
CA PHE A 101 -10.83 8.00 -0.51
C PHE A 101 -11.22 8.38 -1.95
N LEU A 102 -12.37 9.02 -2.14
CA LEU A 102 -12.85 9.47 -3.45
C LEU A 102 -11.95 10.54 -4.08
N ARG A 103 -11.28 11.34 -3.26
CA ARG A 103 -10.26 12.31 -3.70
C ARG A 103 -8.96 11.63 -4.15
N GLY A 104 -8.76 10.36 -3.80
CA GLY A 104 -7.51 9.63 -4.05
C GLY A 104 -6.42 9.90 -3.01
N ASP A 105 -6.79 10.36 -1.80
CA ASP A 105 -5.84 10.55 -0.72
C ASP A 105 -5.25 9.20 -0.27
N GLU A 106 -4.03 9.24 0.27
CA GLU A 106 -3.34 8.05 0.76
C GLU A 106 -3.89 7.57 2.12
N PHE A 107 -4.01 6.25 2.27
CA PHE A 107 -4.44 5.57 3.50
C PHE A 107 -3.27 4.82 4.14
N PRO A 108 -2.52 5.46 5.06
CA PRO A 108 -1.40 4.80 5.72
C PRO A 108 -1.86 3.72 6.70
N PHE A 109 -1.00 2.73 6.92
CA PHE A 109 -1.19 1.76 8.00
C PHE A 109 -0.93 2.39 9.37
N PRO A 110 -1.57 1.90 10.45
CA PRO A 110 -1.31 2.40 11.80
C PRO A 110 0.15 2.14 12.22
N PRO A 111 0.74 3.01 13.06
CA PRO A 111 2.12 2.83 13.52
C PRO A 111 2.24 1.52 14.30
N GLY A 112 3.24 0.71 13.94
CA GLY A 112 3.44 -0.62 14.54
C GLY A 112 2.59 -1.73 13.92
N TYR A 113 1.84 -1.44 12.85
CA TYR A 113 1.18 -2.49 12.09
C TYR A 113 2.21 -3.45 11.50
N ARG A 114 2.09 -4.73 11.87
CA ARG A 114 2.77 -5.83 11.21
C ARG A 114 1.67 -6.60 10.49
N ALA A 115 1.71 -6.59 9.16
CA ALA A 115 0.83 -7.44 8.39
C ALA A 115 1.00 -8.88 8.92
N PRO A 116 -0.10 -9.59 9.24
CA PRO A 116 0.00 -11.02 9.47
C PRO A 116 0.70 -11.57 8.24
N ALA A 117 1.80 -12.30 8.43
CA ALA A 117 2.53 -12.88 7.32
C ALA A 117 1.51 -13.64 6.49
N ALA A 118 1.17 -13.12 5.30
CA ALA A 118 0.38 -13.83 4.32
C ALA A 118 1.09 -15.16 4.21
N GLY A 119 0.45 -16.26 4.63
CA GLY A 119 1.11 -17.50 4.97
C GLY A 119 1.92 -18.05 3.81
N THR A 120 3.14 -17.58 3.62
CA THR A 120 4.24 -18.38 3.16
C THR A 120 4.34 -19.44 4.22
N GLN A 121 3.91 -20.65 3.85
CA GLN A 121 4.07 -21.88 4.59
C GLN A 121 5.58 -22.15 4.75
N GLN A 122 6.27 -21.31 5.51
CA GLN A 122 7.54 -21.63 6.10
C GLN A 122 7.18 -22.49 7.31
N GLN A 123 7.52 -23.77 7.19
CA GLN A 123 7.36 -24.77 8.23
C GLN A 123 8.11 -24.33 9.49
N GLN A 124 7.44 -23.55 10.33
CA GLN A 124 7.75 -23.52 11.75
C GLN A 124 7.13 -24.79 12.33
N ALA A 125 7.99 -25.64 12.86
CA ALA A 125 7.66 -26.89 13.54
C ALA A 125 6.86 -26.60 14.83
N GLY A 126 5.60 -26.18 14.66
CA GLY A 126 4.58 -26.31 15.70
C GLY A 126 4.09 -27.75 15.77
N PRO A 127 3.27 -28.10 16.78
CA PRO A 127 2.76 -29.45 16.96
C PRO A 127 2.05 -29.90 15.68
N ILE A 128 2.64 -30.87 14.99
CA ILE A 128 2.09 -31.45 13.76
C ILE A 128 0.76 -32.09 14.13
N ASP A 129 -0.35 -31.51 13.65
CA ASP A 129 -1.65 -32.16 13.74
C ASP A 129 -1.55 -33.52 13.01
N PRO A 130 -1.70 -34.67 13.71
CA PRO A 130 -1.56 -35.99 13.09
C PRO A 130 -2.61 -36.27 12.00
N ARG A 131 -3.63 -35.40 11.85
CA ARG A 131 -4.62 -35.45 10.77
C ARG A 131 -4.12 -34.80 9.47
N LYS A 132 -3.13 -33.91 9.51
CA LYS A 132 -2.50 -33.31 8.32
C LYS A 132 -1.23 -34.07 7.94
N LYS A 133 -1.39 -35.30 7.44
CA LYS A 133 -0.29 -36.05 6.83
C LYS A 133 -0.07 -35.53 5.41
N ASN A 134 1.02 -34.80 5.18
CA ASN A 134 1.46 -34.45 3.83
C ASN A 134 1.93 -35.73 3.12
N ASN A 135 1.11 -36.27 2.23
CA ASN A 135 1.45 -37.46 1.44
C ASN A 135 2.21 -37.10 0.14
N ILE A 136 2.71 -35.88 0.04
CA ILE A 136 3.49 -35.39 -1.11
C ILE A 136 4.90 -35.95 -0.96
N LYS A 137 5.19 -37.02 -1.71
CA LYS A 137 6.55 -37.54 -1.84
C LYS A 137 7.33 -36.66 -2.81
N PRO A 138 8.59 -36.31 -2.52
CA PRO A 138 9.44 -35.64 -3.50
C PRO A 138 9.66 -36.59 -4.68
N ASP A 139 9.06 -36.27 -5.82
CA ASP A 139 9.19 -37.05 -7.05
C ASP A 139 10.38 -36.54 -7.86
N ASN A 140 11.14 -37.45 -8.47
CA ASN A 140 12.28 -37.08 -9.30
C ASN A 140 11.76 -36.56 -10.65
N LEU A 141 11.73 -35.24 -10.81
CA LEU A 141 11.18 -34.59 -12.00
C LEU A 141 11.92 -34.97 -13.29
N LEU A 142 13.21 -35.29 -13.23
CA LEU A 142 13.96 -35.73 -14.41
C LEU A 142 13.44 -37.09 -14.90
N LYS A 143 13.19 -38.02 -13.96
CA LYS A 143 12.58 -39.32 -14.29
C LYS A 143 11.14 -39.18 -14.75
N LYS A 144 10.34 -38.35 -14.07
CA LYS A 144 8.92 -38.12 -14.35
C LYS A 144 8.67 -37.57 -15.75
N PHE A 145 9.53 -36.66 -16.20
CA PHE A 145 9.42 -36.01 -17.51
C PHE A 145 10.39 -36.59 -18.54
N ASN A 146 11.11 -37.68 -18.22
CA ASN A 146 12.08 -38.32 -19.11
C ASN A 146 13.08 -37.32 -19.70
N VAL A 147 13.65 -36.47 -18.86
CA VAL A 147 14.65 -35.46 -19.24
C VAL A 147 16.04 -36.05 -18.99
N ASP A 148 16.86 -36.13 -20.04
CA ASP A 148 18.25 -36.57 -19.92
C ASP A 148 19.13 -35.40 -19.41
N PRO A 149 19.91 -35.59 -18.33
CA PRO A 149 20.84 -34.57 -17.82
C PRO A 149 21.84 -34.01 -18.85
N ASN A 150 22.19 -34.82 -19.85
CA ASN A 150 23.21 -34.49 -20.85
C ASN A 150 22.62 -33.94 -22.15
N GLU A 151 21.29 -33.87 -22.27
CA GLU A 151 20.64 -33.28 -23.43
C GLU A 151 20.88 -31.77 -23.48
N ASP A 152 21.05 -31.21 -24.68
CA ASP A 152 21.13 -29.75 -24.89
C ASP A 152 19.85 -29.23 -25.53
N LEU A 153 19.08 -28.49 -24.74
CA LEU A 153 17.79 -27.89 -25.12
C LEU A 153 17.89 -26.35 -25.18
N SER A 154 19.10 -25.79 -25.22
CA SER A 154 19.35 -24.35 -25.10
C SER A 154 18.83 -23.49 -26.26
N GLY A 155 18.62 -24.08 -27.44
CA GLY A 155 18.20 -23.39 -28.66
C GLY A 155 16.74 -23.58 -29.07
N GLN A 156 15.89 -24.16 -28.21
CA GLN A 156 14.50 -24.44 -28.55
C GLN A 156 13.58 -23.30 -28.13
N ASP A 157 12.76 -22.82 -29.07
CA ASP A 157 11.79 -21.76 -28.82
C ASP A 157 10.53 -22.29 -28.11
N PRO A 158 10.20 -21.84 -26.88
CA PRO A 158 9.09 -22.39 -26.09
C PRO A 158 7.70 -22.20 -26.69
N GLN A 159 7.59 -21.34 -27.71
CA GLN A 159 6.33 -20.95 -28.34
C GLN A 159 5.95 -21.87 -29.51
N GLU A 160 6.92 -22.59 -30.07
CA GLU A 160 6.72 -23.51 -31.19
C GLU A 160 6.53 -24.97 -30.72
N MET A 161 6.76 -25.24 -29.43
CA MET A 161 6.75 -26.58 -28.86
C MET A 161 5.40 -26.99 -28.26
N ASP A 162 5.14 -28.30 -28.27
CA ASP A 162 4.02 -28.89 -27.55
C ASP A 162 4.17 -28.74 -26.02
N LEU A 163 3.06 -28.83 -25.30
CA LEU A 163 2.99 -28.69 -23.84
C LEU A 163 3.93 -29.68 -23.11
N GLU A 164 4.08 -30.91 -23.61
CA GLU A 164 4.99 -31.90 -23.01
C GLU A 164 6.46 -31.49 -23.16
N GLN A 165 6.84 -31.07 -24.35
CA GLN A 165 8.18 -30.57 -24.65
C GLN A 165 8.50 -29.31 -23.83
N ARG A 166 7.52 -28.42 -23.67
CA ARG A 166 7.66 -27.22 -22.84
C ARG A 166 7.90 -27.56 -21.37
N LYS A 167 7.24 -28.58 -20.85
CA LYS A 167 7.49 -29.08 -19.49
C LYS A 167 8.89 -29.68 -19.36
N LYS A 168 9.34 -30.47 -20.33
CA LYS A 168 10.71 -31.02 -20.36
C LYS A 168 11.75 -29.90 -20.36
N LEU A 169 11.59 -28.90 -21.24
CA LEU A 169 12.45 -27.74 -21.32
C LEU A 169 12.48 -26.94 -20.00
N LEU A 170 11.32 -26.77 -19.35
CA LEU A 170 11.27 -26.10 -18.04
C LEU A 170 12.08 -26.85 -16.97
N VAL A 171 11.93 -28.17 -16.89
CA VAL A 171 12.66 -29.02 -15.94
C VAL A 171 14.16 -28.97 -16.21
N TRP A 172 14.56 -29.05 -17.48
CA TRP A 172 15.96 -28.94 -17.90
C TRP A 172 16.55 -27.56 -17.57
N GLN A 173 15.84 -26.46 -17.88
CA GLN A 173 16.27 -25.10 -17.56
C GLN A 173 16.42 -24.90 -16.04
N ALA A 174 15.47 -25.42 -15.26
CA ALA A 174 15.55 -25.38 -13.80
C ALA A 174 16.80 -26.11 -13.30
N ARG A 175 17.12 -27.28 -13.86
CA ARG A 175 18.33 -28.03 -13.54
C ARG A 175 19.61 -27.25 -13.86
N LYS A 176 19.76 -26.72 -15.08
CA LYS A 176 20.95 -25.94 -15.48
C LYS A 176 21.10 -24.66 -14.65
N LYS A 177 20.00 -23.99 -14.34
CA LYS A 177 20.00 -22.83 -13.43
C LYS A 177 20.45 -23.22 -12.03
N MET A 178 19.99 -24.37 -11.53
CA MET A 178 20.37 -24.87 -10.21
C MET A 178 21.85 -25.27 -10.15
N GLU A 179 22.40 -25.91 -11.18
CA GLU A 179 23.84 -26.22 -11.29
C GLU A 179 24.69 -24.94 -11.17
N LYS A 180 24.34 -23.90 -11.94
CA LYS A 180 25.01 -22.59 -11.87
C LYS A 180 24.87 -21.90 -10.51
N ARG A 181 23.77 -22.14 -9.78
CA ARG A 181 23.59 -21.61 -8.42
C ARG A 181 24.41 -22.38 -7.40
N LEU A 182 24.49 -23.70 -7.56
CA LEU A 182 25.26 -24.58 -6.68
C LEU A 182 26.74 -24.21 -6.71
N GLU A 183 27.30 -23.83 -7.86
CA GLU A 183 28.69 -23.35 -7.94
C GLU A 183 28.96 -22.09 -7.11
N LYS A 184 27.96 -21.24 -6.90
CA LYS A 184 28.11 -19.92 -6.26
C LYS A 184 27.70 -19.90 -4.79
N ASP A 185 26.78 -20.78 -4.41
CA ASP A 185 26.10 -20.73 -3.12
C ASP A 185 26.58 -21.87 -2.20
N ILE A 186 27.42 -21.52 -1.24
CA ILE A 186 28.01 -22.43 -0.26
C ILE A 186 26.92 -23.10 0.59
N ALA A 187 25.83 -22.39 0.91
CA ALA A 187 24.76 -22.95 1.72
C ALA A 187 24.01 -24.05 0.94
N LEU A 188 23.81 -23.86 -0.36
CA LEU A 188 23.21 -24.89 -1.23
C LEU A 188 24.14 -26.10 -1.42
N GLN A 189 25.46 -25.89 -1.51
CA GLN A 189 26.44 -26.99 -1.58
C GLN A 189 26.38 -27.87 -0.32
N ALA A 190 26.36 -27.25 0.86
CA ALA A 190 26.30 -27.97 2.13
C ALA A 190 25.03 -28.83 2.26
N LEU A 191 23.91 -28.42 1.64
CA LEU A 191 22.67 -29.21 1.67
C LEU A 191 22.73 -30.46 0.79
N VAL A 192 23.47 -30.42 -0.31
CA VAL A 192 23.63 -31.57 -1.22
C VAL A 192 24.67 -32.55 -0.70
N GLU A 193 25.72 -32.06 -0.04
CA GLU A 193 26.77 -32.91 0.53
C GLU A 193 26.26 -33.75 1.72
N ASN A 194 25.24 -33.25 2.42
CA ASN A 194 24.64 -33.88 3.60
C ASN A 194 23.35 -34.68 3.30
N SER A 195 22.99 -34.88 2.02
CA SER A 195 21.78 -35.58 1.56
C SER A 195 22.10 -36.92 0.92
#